data_AF-A0A6P8H0T6-F1
#
_entry.id   AF-A0A6P8H0T6-F1
#
_cell.length_a   1.000
_cell.length_b   1.000
_cell.length_c   1.000
_cell.angle_alpha   90.00
_cell.angle_beta   90.00
_cell.angle_gamma   90.00
#
_symmetry.space_group_name_H-M   'P 1'
#
loop_
_entity.id
_entity.type
_entity.pdbx_description
1 polymer ?
#
loop_
_entity_poly.entity_id
_entity_poly.type
_entity_poly.pdbx_seq_one_letter_code
_entity_poly.pdbx_strand_id
1 'polypeptide(L)'
;MAGALTLKCSYFCLICMVCEAWANSCICSYHVRLVENSLPNAGRVEVYYNNYWRSICDTSWDLQNAHVICRMLGYEQGAIAAIRGFQGSDDFWLSGVNCTGNETTIESCKNLKWGNRNCTNSRAGVVCTSDHRRDVAVRLVNGSSPNSGRVEVRYFGVWGTVCHDTWDSRDAHVVCRMLNYSKASWAGTSKVQGSGPILLDDIKCLGNEKSLEDCFITQWGRHDCYHHEDAAVTCENATQGKFHF
;
A
#
# COMPACT_ATOMS: atom_id res chain seq x y z
N MET A 1 -37.38 47.76 -21.91
CA MET A 1 -37.75 46.44 -21.35
C MET A 1 -36.54 45.53 -21.46
N ALA A 2 -35.84 45.31 -20.35
CA ALA A 2 -34.86 44.25 -20.16
C ALA A 2 -34.74 44.06 -18.64
N GLY A 3 -35.58 43.19 -18.09
CA GLY A 3 -35.56 42.85 -16.67
C GLY A 3 -34.42 41.87 -16.41
N ALA A 4 -33.48 42.24 -15.55
CA ALA A 4 -32.49 41.32 -15.02
C ALA A 4 -33.22 40.25 -14.19
N LEU A 5 -33.30 39.02 -14.71
CA LEU A 5 -33.69 37.86 -13.92
C LEU A 5 -32.52 37.50 -12.99
N THR A 6 -32.53 38.07 -11.79
CA THR A 6 -31.84 37.49 -10.64
C THR A 6 -32.44 36.12 -10.37
N LEU A 7 -31.81 35.05 -10.87
CA LEU A 7 -32.08 33.69 -10.44
C LEU A 7 -31.67 33.59 -8.97
N LYS A 8 -32.66 33.66 -8.08
CA LYS A 8 -32.51 33.29 -6.67
C LYS A 8 -32.14 31.81 -6.64
N CYS A 9 -30.90 31.50 -6.32
CA CYS A 9 -30.48 30.16 -5.92
C CYS A 9 -31.22 29.84 -4.60
N SER A 10 -32.36 29.16 -4.70
CA SER A 10 -33.28 28.95 -3.58
C SER A 10 -33.02 27.66 -2.80
N TYR A 11 -31.86 27.03 -2.98
CA TYR A 11 -31.45 25.89 -2.17
C TYR A 11 -30.22 26.27 -1.37
N PHE A 12 -30.41 26.39 -0.06
CA PHE A 12 -29.33 26.36 0.91
C PHE A 12 -28.53 25.07 0.69
N CYS A 13 -27.39 25.16 0.01
CA CYS A 13 -26.41 24.09 -0.01
C CYS A 13 -25.67 24.15 1.34
N LEU A 14 -26.27 23.53 2.36
CA LEU A 14 -25.73 23.52 3.73
C LEU A 14 -24.56 22.54 3.92
N ILE A 15 -24.17 21.74 2.90
CA ILE A 15 -23.31 20.56 3.14
C ILE A 15 -22.06 20.41 2.23
N CYS A 16 -21.96 20.90 0.98
CA CYS A 16 -20.74 20.67 0.17
C CYS A 16 -20.50 21.78 -0.88
N MET A 17 -19.26 22.29 -0.98
CA MET A 17 -18.89 23.50 -1.74
C MET A 17 -18.43 23.27 -3.19
N VAL A 18 -19.22 22.62 -4.06
CA VAL A 18 -19.10 22.87 -5.52
C VAL A 18 -20.47 22.74 -6.20
N CYS A 19 -21.04 23.88 -6.59
CA CYS A 19 -22.13 23.93 -7.58
C CYS A 19 -21.53 24.35 -8.92
N GLU A 20 -21.45 23.45 -9.88
CA GLU A 20 -21.18 23.85 -11.27
C GLU A 20 -22.44 24.51 -11.85
N ALA A 21 -22.30 25.74 -12.36
CA ALA A 21 -23.40 26.62 -12.77
C ALA A 21 -24.31 26.09 -13.90
N TRP A 22 -24.06 24.87 -14.40
CA TRP A 22 -24.76 24.25 -15.52
C TRP A 22 -25.50 22.96 -15.14
N ALA A 23 -25.33 22.47 -13.91
CA ALA A 23 -25.98 21.25 -13.45
C ALA A 23 -27.11 21.58 -12.45
N ASN A 24 -28.33 21.14 -12.75
CA ASN A 24 -29.46 21.14 -11.79
C ASN A 24 -29.28 20.09 -10.67
N SER A 25 -28.04 19.86 -10.22
CA SER A 25 -27.66 18.83 -9.25
C SER A 25 -26.53 19.35 -8.36
N CYS A 26 -26.68 19.18 -7.04
CA CYS A 26 -25.57 19.36 -6.09
C CYS A 26 -24.68 18.12 -6.17
N ILE A 27 -23.44 18.28 -6.66
CA ILE A 27 -22.46 17.20 -6.67
C ILE A 27 -21.66 17.31 -5.36
N CYS A 28 -21.76 16.29 -4.50
CA CYS A 28 -20.83 16.15 -3.39
C CYS A 28 -19.49 15.69 -3.97
N SER A 29 -18.52 16.60 -4.12
CA SER A 29 -17.15 16.19 -4.43
C SER A 29 -16.46 15.70 -3.16
N TYR A 30 -16.28 14.38 -3.06
CA TYR A 30 -15.44 13.79 -2.03
C TYR A 30 -13.99 13.94 -2.45
N HIS A 31 -13.26 14.79 -1.74
CA HIS A 31 -11.82 14.96 -1.96
C HIS A 31 -11.05 14.00 -1.07
N VAL A 32 -9.97 13.44 -1.61
CA VAL A 32 -9.04 12.59 -0.87
C VAL A 32 -7.66 13.22 -0.91
N ARG A 33 -6.87 13.01 0.14
CA ARG A 33 -5.46 13.41 0.19
C ARG A 33 -4.63 12.34 0.88
N LEU A 34 -3.34 12.33 0.57
CA LEU A 34 -2.36 11.55 1.31
C LEU A 34 -1.69 12.45 2.35
N VAL A 35 -1.52 11.92 3.55
CA VAL A 35 -0.84 12.57 4.67
C VAL A 35 0.26 11.64 5.18
N GLU A 36 1.34 12.22 5.69
CA GLU A 36 2.59 11.55 6.10
C GLU A 36 3.44 11.08 4.91
N ASN A 37 4.57 11.78 4.72
CA ASN A 37 5.26 11.91 3.45
C ASN A 37 6.56 11.10 3.37
N SER A 38 6.57 9.82 3.79
CA SER A 38 7.79 9.02 3.62
C SER A 38 8.05 8.65 2.16
N LEU A 39 7.05 8.72 1.28
CA LEU A 39 7.14 8.50 -0.17
C LEU A 39 6.25 9.52 -0.91
N PRO A 40 6.64 10.02 -2.10
CA PRO A 40 5.91 11.09 -2.81
C PRO A 40 4.51 10.70 -3.27
N ASN A 41 4.26 9.41 -3.43
CA ASN A 41 3.03 8.78 -3.93
C ASN A 41 2.44 7.80 -2.91
N ALA A 42 2.83 7.90 -1.64
CA ALA A 42 2.26 7.07 -0.58
C ALA A 42 1.94 7.91 0.65
N GLY A 43 1.02 7.38 1.44
CA GLY A 43 0.70 7.96 2.73
C GLY A 43 -0.61 7.43 3.28
N ARG A 44 -0.93 7.90 4.47
CA ARG A 44 -2.24 7.72 5.08
C ARG A 44 -3.30 8.44 4.25
N VAL A 45 -4.44 7.80 4.05
CA VAL A 45 -5.57 8.38 3.33
C VAL A 45 -6.47 9.17 4.27
N GLU A 46 -6.74 10.42 3.93
CA GLU A 46 -7.81 11.22 4.55
C GLU A 46 -8.86 11.60 3.50
N VAL A 47 -10.12 11.58 3.93
CA VAL A 47 -11.28 11.97 3.11
C VAL A 47 -11.85 13.29 3.65
N TYR A 48 -12.18 14.21 2.75
CA TYR A 48 -12.83 15.47 3.09
C TYR A 48 -14.35 15.31 3.04
N TYR A 49 -15.00 15.64 4.15
CA TYR A 49 -16.47 15.64 4.24
C TYR A 49 -16.93 16.57 5.36
N ASN A 50 -18.06 17.26 5.15
CA ASN A 50 -18.68 18.15 6.14
C ASN A 50 -17.68 19.13 6.79
N ASN A 51 -16.76 19.69 6.00
CA ASN A 51 -15.69 20.61 6.42
C ASN A 51 -14.59 20.03 7.33
N TYR A 52 -14.47 18.71 7.44
CA TYR A 52 -13.36 18.07 8.16
C TYR A 52 -12.66 16.99 7.32
N TRP A 53 -11.34 16.90 7.50
CA TRP A 53 -10.53 15.78 7.06
C TRP A 53 -10.49 14.73 8.16
N ARG A 54 -10.73 13.48 7.80
CA ARG A 54 -10.60 12.33 8.72
C ARG A 54 -10.12 11.10 7.98
N SER A 55 -9.51 10.19 8.72
CA SER A 55 -8.97 8.95 8.18
C SER A 55 -10.03 7.92 7.81
N ILE A 56 -9.60 6.93 7.04
CA ILE A 56 -10.31 5.67 6.81
C ILE A 56 -9.72 4.61 7.74
N CYS A 57 -10.58 3.78 8.34
CA CYS A 57 -10.16 2.62 9.12
C CYS A 57 -9.55 1.54 8.22
N ASP A 58 -8.48 0.89 8.64
CA ASP A 58 -7.84 -0.17 7.86
C ASP A 58 -8.53 -1.55 7.95
N THR A 59 -9.67 -1.63 8.64
CA THR A 59 -10.52 -2.83 8.68
C THR A 59 -11.00 -3.17 7.28
N SER A 60 -10.64 -4.37 6.81
CA SER A 60 -10.91 -4.85 5.44
C SER A 60 -10.25 -4.00 4.34
N TRP A 61 -9.22 -3.21 4.69
CA TRP A 61 -8.49 -2.42 3.70
C TRP A 61 -7.56 -3.31 2.87
N ASP A 62 -7.78 -3.28 1.56
CA ASP A 62 -7.09 -4.12 0.60
C ASP A 62 -6.67 -3.33 -0.64
N LEU A 63 -6.03 -4.03 -1.59
CA LEU A 63 -5.53 -3.41 -2.82
C LEU A 63 -6.66 -2.84 -3.70
N GLN A 64 -7.86 -3.43 -3.67
CA GLN A 64 -9.00 -2.92 -4.45
C GLN A 64 -9.47 -1.57 -3.92
N ASN A 65 -9.53 -1.41 -2.60
CA ASN A 65 -9.78 -0.12 -1.96
C ASN A 65 -8.69 0.91 -2.32
N ALA A 66 -7.43 0.49 -2.30
CA ALA A 66 -6.31 1.37 -2.65
C ALA A 66 -6.36 1.84 -4.12
N HIS A 67 -6.76 0.97 -5.06
CA HIS A 67 -6.94 1.34 -6.47
C HIS A 67 -7.95 2.48 -6.64
N VAL A 68 -9.07 2.46 -5.91
CA VAL A 68 -10.07 3.54 -5.97
C VAL A 68 -9.47 4.87 -5.50
N ILE A 69 -8.78 4.88 -4.35
CA ILE A 69 -8.13 6.10 -3.84
C ILE A 69 -7.08 6.64 -4.82
N CYS A 70 -6.21 5.78 -5.34
CA CYS A 70 -5.17 6.22 -6.26
C CYS A 70 -5.74 6.80 -7.56
N ARG A 71 -6.83 6.22 -8.10
CA ARG A 71 -7.52 6.81 -9.25
C ARG A 71 -8.19 8.14 -8.91
N MET A 72 -8.80 8.28 -7.73
CA MET A 72 -9.33 9.57 -7.27
C MET A 72 -8.25 10.66 -7.17
N LEU A 73 -7.00 10.26 -6.86
CA LEU A 73 -5.83 11.13 -6.83
C LEU A 73 -5.18 11.37 -8.20
N GLY A 74 -5.71 10.77 -9.28
CA GLY A 74 -5.20 10.93 -10.65
C GLY A 74 -4.12 9.93 -11.07
N TYR A 75 -3.84 8.90 -10.28
CA TYR A 75 -2.91 7.83 -10.66
C TYR A 75 -3.65 6.77 -11.50
N GLU A 76 -3.53 6.87 -12.82
CA GLU A 76 -4.24 6.00 -13.76
C GLU A 76 -3.89 4.52 -13.63
N GLN A 77 -2.66 4.21 -13.21
CA GLN A 77 -2.20 2.84 -12.94
C GLN A 77 -2.69 2.30 -11.59
N GLY A 78 -3.31 3.15 -10.78
CA GLY A 78 -3.86 2.80 -9.48
C GLY A 78 -2.79 2.61 -8.41
N ALA A 79 -3.00 1.61 -7.55
CA ALA A 79 -2.17 1.33 -6.39
C ALA A 79 -1.24 0.13 -6.63
N ILE A 80 -0.08 0.15 -5.97
CA ILE A 80 0.81 -1.01 -5.88
C ILE A 80 0.75 -1.70 -4.52
N ALA A 81 0.24 -1.00 -3.49
CA ALA A 81 0.05 -1.57 -2.16
C ALA A 81 -1.06 -0.83 -1.41
N ALA A 82 -1.77 -1.59 -0.58
CA ALA A 82 -2.57 -1.06 0.52
C ALA A 82 -1.70 -1.10 1.79
N ILE A 83 -1.67 0.00 2.54
CA ILE A 83 -0.95 0.05 3.81
C ILE A 83 -1.98 0.01 4.94
N ARG A 84 -1.67 -0.79 5.97
CA ARG A 84 -2.47 -0.96 7.19
C ARG A 84 -1.63 -0.53 8.39
N GLY A 85 -2.28 -0.21 9.51
CA GLY A 85 -1.58 0.09 10.76
C GLY A 85 -0.99 1.50 10.90
N PHE A 86 -1.35 2.47 10.04
CA PHE A 86 -0.92 3.86 10.25
C PHE A 86 -1.42 4.36 11.61
N GLN A 87 -0.50 4.91 12.40
CA GLN A 87 -0.83 5.53 13.67
C GLN A 87 -1.46 6.90 13.44
N GLY A 88 -2.27 7.33 14.39
CA GLY A 88 -2.86 8.66 14.40
C GLY A 88 -3.84 8.82 15.55
N SER A 89 -4.33 10.04 15.71
CA SER A 89 -5.28 10.40 16.77
C SER A 89 -6.56 11.04 16.25
N ASP A 90 -6.70 11.20 14.94
CA ASP A 90 -7.90 11.75 14.30
C ASP A 90 -9.05 10.72 14.28
N ASP A 91 -10.29 11.24 14.27
CA ASP A 91 -11.49 10.42 14.09
C ASP A 91 -11.52 9.76 12.69
N PHE A 92 -12.46 8.85 12.46
CA PHE A 92 -12.64 8.17 11.18
C PHE A 92 -13.92 8.60 10.48
N TRP A 93 -13.88 8.60 9.14
CA TRP A 93 -15.08 8.73 8.30
C TRP A 93 -15.67 7.39 7.90
N LEU A 94 -14.83 6.48 7.44
CA LEU A 94 -15.23 5.21 6.84
C LEU A 94 -14.59 4.03 7.56
N SER A 95 -15.32 2.92 7.62
CA SER A 95 -14.83 1.63 8.12
C SER A 95 -15.49 0.49 7.35
N GLY A 96 -14.77 -0.64 7.25
CA GLY A 96 -15.20 -1.81 6.48
C GLY A 96 -15.44 -1.47 5.01
N VAL A 97 -14.57 -0.62 4.45
CA VAL A 97 -14.66 -0.26 3.03
C VAL A 97 -14.29 -1.50 2.21
N ASN A 98 -15.15 -1.85 1.27
CA ASN A 98 -15.00 -3.01 0.42
C ASN A 98 -15.37 -2.63 -1.01
N CYS A 99 -14.40 -2.06 -1.69
CA CYS A 99 -14.48 -1.72 -3.10
C CYS A 99 -14.32 -2.99 -3.97
N THR A 100 -15.04 -3.03 -5.08
CA THR A 100 -14.75 -3.94 -6.19
C THR A 100 -13.47 -3.55 -6.92
N GLY A 101 -13.06 -2.28 -6.79
CA GLY A 101 -11.89 -1.72 -7.43
C GLY A 101 -12.20 -1.01 -8.73
N ASN A 102 -13.47 -0.79 -9.09
CA ASN A 102 -13.91 -0.05 -10.29
C ASN A 102 -14.71 1.21 -9.96
N GLU A 103 -14.95 1.46 -8.68
CA GLU A 103 -15.63 2.65 -8.22
C GLU A 103 -14.82 3.90 -8.59
N THR A 104 -15.54 4.95 -8.95
CA THR A 104 -14.98 6.28 -9.24
C THR A 104 -14.59 7.02 -7.97
N THR A 105 -15.25 6.68 -6.86
CA THR A 105 -15.14 7.38 -5.59
C THR A 105 -15.31 6.41 -4.41
N ILE A 106 -14.64 6.70 -3.29
CA ILE A 106 -14.55 5.78 -2.14
C ILE A 106 -15.88 5.59 -1.41
N GLU A 107 -16.78 6.58 -1.44
CA GLU A 107 -18.13 6.47 -0.85
C GLU A 107 -19.04 5.55 -1.65
N SER A 108 -18.77 5.36 -2.95
CA SER A 108 -19.52 4.45 -3.81
C SER A 108 -19.23 2.98 -3.48
N CYS A 109 -18.11 2.72 -2.79
CA CYS A 109 -17.79 1.40 -2.30
C CYS A 109 -18.72 0.99 -1.14
N LYS A 110 -18.98 -0.31 -0.99
CA LYS A 110 -19.70 -0.81 0.18
C LYS A 110 -18.92 -0.44 1.45
N ASN A 111 -19.59 0.18 2.41
CA ASN A 111 -18.98 0.59 3.68
C ASN A 111 -20.01 0.51 4.83
N LEU A 112 -19.52 0.49 6.07
CA LEU A 112 -20.36 0.39 7.28
C LEU A 112 -21.04 1.70 7.69
N LYS A 113 -21.09 2.70 6.78
CA LYS A 113 -21.63 4.06 6.94
C LYS A 113 -20.88 4.91 7.99
N TRP A 114 -21.07 6.23 7.88
CA TRP A 114 -20.32 7.27 8.59
C TRP A 114 -20.53 7.21 10.11
N GLY A 115 -19.43 7.34 10.88
CA GLY A 115 -19.48 7.54 12.33
C GLY A 115 -19.52 6.27 13.20
N ASN A 116 -19.32 5.07 12.63
CA ASN A 116 -19.18 3.84 13.41
C ASN A 116 -17.77 3.77 14.05
N ARG A 117 -17.69 3.91 15.38
CA ARG A 117 -16.44 4.05 16.16
C ARG A 117 -15.76 2.71 16.49
N ASN A 118 -16.08 1.62 15.79
CA ASN A 118 -15.46 0.32 16.06
C ASN A 118 -14.00 0.20 15.58
N CYS A 119 -13.41 1.28 15.06
CA CYS A 119 -11.99 1.31 14.72
C CYS A 119 -11.21 1.89 15.90
N THR A 120 -10.31 1.12 16.48
CA THR A 120 -9.63 1.55 17.70
C THR A 120 -8.37 2.35 17.42
N ASN A 121 -7.49 2.00 16.47
CA ASN A 121 -6.22 2.75 16.32
C ASN A 121 -5.55 2.77 14.93
N SER A 122 -5.93 1.94 13.96
CA SER A 122 -5.16 1.77 12.73
C SER A 122 -5.83 2.41 11.50
N ARG A 123 -5.04 3.19 10.78
CA ARG A 123 -5.49 3.97 9.61
C ARG A 123 -5.04 3.32 8.32
N ALA A 124 -5.89 3.46 7.31
CA ALA A 124 -5.62 3.01 5.97
C ALA A 124 -4.65 3.98 5.27
N GLY A 125 -3.72 3.41 4.52
CA GLY A 125 -2.84 4.12 3.61
C GLY A 125 -2.77 3.44 2.26
N VAL A 126 -2.13 4.11 1.31
CA VAL A 126 -1.93 3.58 -0.04
C VAL A 126 -0.54 3.92 -0.54
N VAL A 127 -0.08 3.14 -1.50
CA VAL A 127 1.02 3.50 -2.39
C VAL A 127 0.48 3.52 -3.81
N CYS A 128 0.39 4.70 -4.40
CA CYS A 128 -0.03 4.88 -5.79
C CYS A 128 1.16 4.75 -6.73
N THR A 129 0.95 4.47 -8.01
CA THR A 129 2.04 4.50 -8.99
C THR A 129 1.64 5.27 -10.24
N SER A 130 2.60 6.04 -10.78
CA SER A 130 2.55 6.58 -12.13
C SER A 130 3.56 5.89 -13.05
N ASP A 131 4.38 4.98 -12.51
CA ASP A 131 5.41 4.28 -13.26
C ASP A 131 4.85 2.99 -13.89
N HIS A 132 5.30 2.69 -15.09
CA HIS A 132 5.00 1.44 -15.81
C HIS A 132 6.17 0.45 -15.76
N ARG A 133 7.31 0.82 -15.19
CA ARG A 133 8.52 0.01 -15.16
C ARG A 133 8.67 -0.66 -13.80
N ARG A 134 8.62 -1.99 -13.83
CA ARG A 134 8.98 -2.83 -12.69
C ARG A 134 10.51 -2.83 -12.55
N ASP A 135 11.00 -2.55 -11.35
CA ASP A 135 12.42 -2.44 -11.01
C ASP A 135 12.77 -3.31 -9.81
N VAL A 136 12.43 -4.61 -9.91
CA VAL A 136 12.56 -5.57 -8.83
C VAL A 136 14.01 -5.69 -8.38
N ALA A 137 14.21 -5.39 -7.10
CA ALA A 137 15.49 -5.47 -6.42
C ALA A 137 15.26 -5.90 -4.97
N VAL A 138 16.29 -6.42 -4.31
CA VAL A 138 16.22 -6.82 -2.90
C VAL A 138 17.32 -6.14 -2.10
N ARG A 139 17.07 -5.92 -0.81
CA ARG A 139 18.08 -5.48 0.17
C ARG A 139 17.84 -6.13 1.52
N LEU A 140 18.90 -6.23 2.32
CA LEU A 140 18.82 -6.68 3.71
C LEU A 140 18.93 -5.47 4.65
N VAL A 141 18.03 -5.38 5.62
CA VAL A 141 17.97 -4.24 6.56
C VAL A 141 18.01 -4.75 8.00
N ASN A 142 18.68 -4.00 8.88
CA ASN A 142 18.75 -4.27 10.32
C ASN A 142 19.29 -5.67 10.69
N GLY A 143 20.20 -6.22 9.89
CA GLY A 143 20.95 -7.43 10.26
C GLY A 143 22.14 -7.14 11.17
N SER A 144 22.62 -8.17 11.85
CA SER A 144 23.87 -8.11 12.64
C SER A 144 25.13 -8.14 11.76
N SER A 145 24.98 -8.44 10.46
CA SER A 145 26.05 -8.52 9.48
C SER A 145 25.54 -8.11 8.09
N PRO A 146 26.42 -7.74 7.13
CA PRO A 146 26.00 -7.33 5.78
C PRO A 146 25.20 -8.38 4.99
N ASN A 147 25.40 -9.66 5.32
CA ASN A 147 24.77 -10.82 4.71
C ASN A 147 23.54 -11.32 5.48
N SER A 148 23.02 -10.57 6.44
CA SER A 148 21.81 -10.94 7.19
C SER A 148 20.87 -9.75 7.34
N GLY A 149 19.60 -10.03 7.62
CA GLY A 149 18.63 -9.00 7.97
C GLY A 149 17.21 -9.31 7.47
N ARG A 150 16.31 -8.36 7.74
CA ARG A 150 14.97 -8.33 7.16
C ARG A 150 15.08 -8.16 5.65
N VAL A 151 14.29 -8.93 4.91
CA VAL A 151 14.21 -8.82 3.46
C VAL A 151 13.26 -7.68 3.10
N GLU A 152 13.78 -6.72 2.33
CA GLU A 152 12.96 -5.73 1.66
C GLU A 152 13.11 -5.89 0.15
N VAL A 153 11.99 -5.76 -0.56
CA VAL A 153 11.91 -5.83 -2.02
C VAL A 153 11.49 -4.46 -2.56
N ARG A 154 12.03 -4.09 -3.72
CA ARG A 154 11.61 -2.90 -4.46
C ARG A 154 10.66 -3.29 -5.57
N TYR A 155 9.57 -2.54 -5.72
CA TYR A 155 8.62 -2.72 -6.82
C TYR A 155 8.04 -1.36 -7.22
N PHE A 156 8.18 -0.98 -8.50
CA PHE A 156 7.83 0.35 -9.01
C PHE A 156 8.47 1.51 -8.22
N GLY A 157 9.77 1.38 -7.95
CA GLY A 157 10.57 2.37 -7.22
C GLY A 157 10.33 2.40 -5.70
N VAL A 158 9.37 1.62 -5.19
CA VAL A 158 9.00 1.63 -3.77
C VAL A 158 9.57 0.41 -3.07
N TRP A 159 10.24 0.65 -1.94
CA TRP A 159 10.70 -0.41 -1.04
C TRP A 159 9.59 -0.80 -0.08
N GLY A 160 9.42 -2.10 0.12
CA GLY A 160 8.53 -2.69 1.11
C GLY A 160 9.03 -4.04 1.60
N THR A 161 8.36 -4.59 2.60
CA THR A 161 8.77 -5.85 3.23
C THR A 161 8.11 -7.06 2.55
N VAL A 162 8.56 -8.25 2.93
CA VAL A 162 8.04 -9.55 2.49
C VAL A 162 7.43 -10.23 3.70
N CYS A 163 6.23 -10.80 3.60
CA CYS A 163 5.65 -11.60 4.68
C CYS A 163 6.36 -12.95 4.81
N HIS A 164 6.45 -13.47 6.03
CA HIS A 164 7.05 -14.78 6.31
C HIS A 164 6.10 -15.96 6.05
N ASP A 165 4.85 -15.71 5.69
CA ASP A 165 3.90 -16.76 5.32
C ASP A 165 4.43 -17.49 4.08
N THR A 166 4.52 -18.81 4.21
CA THR A 166 5.20 -19.72 3.28
C THR A 166 6.68 -19.45 3.00
N TRP A 167 7.30 -18.45 3.64
CA TRP A 167 8.71 -18.10 3.46
C TRP A 167 9.62 -19.24 3.92
N ASP A 168 10.32 -19.85 2.98
CA ASP A 168 11.18 -20.97 3.25
C ASP A 168 12.62 -20.76 2.73
N SER A 169 13.43 -21.82 2.89
CA SER A 169 14.82 -21.77 2.45
C SER A 169 14.98 -21.49 0.95
N ARG A 170 14.07 -21.96 0.08
CA ARG A 170 14.14 -21.78 -1.38
C ARG A 170 13.95 -20.32 -1.77
N ASP A 171 13.01 -19.63 -1.14
CA ASP A 171 12.82 -18.18 -1.35
C ASP A 171 14.05 -17.40 -0.92
N ALA A 172 14.59 -17.76 0.25
CA ALA A 172 15.83 -17.20 0.77
C ALA A 172 17.05 -17.47 -0.15
N HIS A 173 17.13 -18.64 -0.79
CA HIS A 173 18.16 -18.93 -1.79
C HIS A 173 18.11 -17.98 -2.99
N VAL A 174 16.90 -17.59 -3.43
CA VAL A 174 16.72 -16.60 -4.51
C VAL A 174 17.21 -15.23 -4.05
N VAL A 175 16.79 -14.76 -2.87
CA VAL A 175 17.26 -13.46 -2.32
C VAL A 175 18.77 -13.39 -2.18
N CYS A 176 19.39 -14.42 -1.61
CA CYS A 176 20.84 -14.44 -1.45
C CYS A 176 21.55 -14.38 -2.80
N ARG A 177 21.07 -15.11 -3.81
CA ARG A 177 21.66 -15.07 -5.15
C ARG A 177 21.45 -13.73 -5.85
N MET A 178 20.29 -13.08 -5.69
CA MET A 178 20.05 -11.70 -6.18
C MET A 178 21.05 -10.69 -5.58
N LEU A 179 21.52 -10.95 -4.35
CA LEU A 179 22.51 -10.14 -3.64
C LEU A 179 23.96 -10.59 -3.88
N ASN A 180 24.21 -11.48 -4.83
CA ASN A 180 25.52 -12.07 -5.15
C ASN A 180 26.15 -12.92 -4.02
N TYR A 181 25.33 -13.50 -3.15
CA TYR A 181 25.72 -14.56 -2.21
C TYR A 181 25.52 -15.95 -2.81
N SER A 182 26.16 -16.98 -2.24
CA SER A 182 26.07 -18.35 -2.77
C SER A 182 24.70 -18.99 -2.52
N LYS A 183 24.26 -18.95 -1.26
CA LYS A 183 23.00 -19.54 -0.79
C LYS A 183 22.56 -18.92 0.53
N ALA A 184 21.35 -19.25 0.97
CA ALA A 184 20.91 -18.97 2.32
C ALA A 184 21.43 -20.05 3.29
N SER A 185 21.91 -19.63 4.46
CA SER A 185 22.16 -20.52 5.61
C SER A 185 20.98 -20.53 6.58
N TRP A 186 20.13 -19.51 6.56
CA TRP A 186 18.96 -19.40 7.42
C TRP A 186 17.87 -18.55 6.76
N ALA A 187 16.62 -18.92 7.00
CA ALA A 187 15.41 -18.20 6.62
C ALA A 187 14.43 -18.20 7.80
N GLY A 188 13.70 -17.11 8.01
CA GLY A 188 12.67 -17.03 9.05
C GLY A 188 12.13 -15.62 9.21
N THR A 189 11.63 -15.31 10.40
CA THR A 189 11.01 -14.00 10.70
C THR A 189 12.03 -13.02 11.27
N SER A 190 11.92 -11.75 10.87
CA SER A 190 12.76 -10.66 11.36
C SER A 190 12.47 -10.37 12.84
N LYS A 191 13.54 -10.12 13.60
CA LYS A 191 13.42 -9.62 14.99
C LYS A 191 13.06 -8.14 15.06
N VAL A 192 13.36 -7.39 13.99
CA VAL A 192 13.10 -5.95 13.90
C VAL A 192 12.06 -5.74 12.82
N GLN A 193 10.89 -5.25 13.22
CA GLN A 193 9.79 -4.95 12.31
C GLN A 193 10.21 -3.88 11.30
N GLY A 194 9.70 -3.98 10.09
CA GLY A 194 9.75 -2.95 9.08
C GLY A 194 8.66 -1.91 9.28
N SER A 195 8.48 -1.11 8.25
CA SER A 195 7.45 -0.08 8.17
C SER A 195 7.14 0.16 6.70
N GLY A 196 5.93 0.65 6.40
CA GLY A 196 5.51 0.95 5.04
C GLY A 196 4.73 -0.21 4.42
N PRO A 197 4.79 -0.41 3.10
CA PRO A 197 4.04 -1.47 2.45
C PRO A 197 4.68 -2.86 2.68
N ILE A 198 3.85 -3.88 2.84
CA ILE A 198 4.25 -5.28 2.64
C ILE A 198 3.91 -5.59 1.16
N LEU A 199 4.94 -5.90 0.36
CA LEU A 199 4.81 -6.00 -1.10
C LEU A 199 4.65 -7.43 -1.60
N LEU A 200 5.08 -8.41 -0.81
CA LEU A 200 5.04 -9.83 -1.16
C LEU A 200 4.51 -10.65 0.01
N ASP A 201 3.73 -11.65 -0.34
CA ASP A 201 3.12 -12.63 0.54
C ASP A 201 2.88 -13.93 -0.25
N ASP A 202 2.80 -15.06 0.44
CA ASP A 202 2.61 -16.39 -0.15
C ASP A 202 3.59 -16.72 -1.30
N ILE A 203 4.82 -16.24 -1.22
CA ILE A 203 5.84 -16.51 -2.24
C ILE A 203 6.30 -17.97 -2.19
N LYS A 204 6.42 -18.60 -3.35
CA LYS A 204 6.84 -19.99 -3.50
C LYS A 204 7.84 -20.14 -4.64
N CYS A 205 9.11 -20.05 -4.31
CA CYS A 205 10.20 -20.32 -5.23
C CYS A 205 10.52 -21.83 -5.29
N LEU A 206 10.97 -22.29 -6.45
CA LEU A 206 11.65 -23.57 -6.64
C LEU A 206 13.07 -23.54 -6.07
N GLY A 207 13.65 -22.34 -5.94
CA GLY A 207 14.96 -22.08 -5.36
C GLY A 207 16.08 -21.93 -6.39
N ASN A 208 15.76 -21.90 -7.68
CA ASN A 208 16.71 -21.72 -8.78
C ASN A 208 16.45 -20.46 -9.62
N GLU A 209 15.36 -19.74 -9.34
CA GLU A 209 14.97 -18.48 -9.95
C GLU A 209 16.06 -17.41 -9.84
N LYS A 210 16.05 -16.44 -10.78
CA LYS A 210 17.01 -15.34 -10.81
C LYS A 210 16.54 -14.13 -10.01
N SER A 211 15.22 -13.92 -9.96
CA SER A 211 14.55 -12.83 -9.25
C SER A 211 13.36 -13.39 -8.46
N LEU A 212 12.95 -12.72 -7.38
CA LEU A 212 11.72 -13.10 -6.67
C LEU A 212 10.48 -12.97 -7.56
N GLU A 213 10.51 -12.10 -8.57
CA GLU A 213 9.40 -11.93 -9.51
C GLU A 213 9.19 -13.13 -10.46
N ASP A 214 10.20 -14.02 -10.56
CA ASP A 214 10.13 -15.25 -11.34
C ASP A 214 9.51 -16.41 -10.53
N CYS A 215 9.37 -16.25 -9.21
CA CYS A 215 8.75 -17.24 -8.35
C CYS A 215 7.23 -17.20 -8.46
N PHE A 216 6.55 -18.24 -7.96
CA PHE A 216 5.10 -18.16 -7.82
C PHE A 216 4.75 -17.13 -6.75
N ILE A 217 3.98 -16.11 -7.14
CA ILE A 217 3.46 -15.06 -6.26
C ILE A 217 1.96 -14.94 -6.56
N THR A 218 1.13 -14.93 -5.52
CA THR A 218 -0.33 -14.77 -5.68
C THR A 218 -0.65 -13.43 -6.32
N GLN A 219 -0.16 -12.33 -5.73
CA GLN A 219 -0.31 -10.96 -6.23
C GLN A 219 0.61 -10.01 -5.46
N TRP A 220 1.24 -9.05 -6.15
CA TRP A 220 2.02 -7.99 -5.49
C TRP A 220 1.12 -7.04 -4.69
N GLY A 221 1.55 -6.68 -3.48
CA GLY A 221 0.87 -5.73 -2.59
C GLY A 221 -0.44 -6.24 -1.98
N ARG A 222 -0.77 -7.53 -2.16
CA ARG A 222 -1.87 -8.21 -1.51
C ARG A 222 -1.30 -9.15 -0.45
N HIS A 223 -1.72 -8.94 0.79
CA HIS A 223 -1.32 -9.74 1.95
C HIS A 223 -2.37 -9.57 3.05
N ASP A 224 -2.39 -10.47 4.04
CA ASP A 224 -3.12 -10.28 5.30
C ASP A 224 -2.21 -10.12 6.52
N CYS A 225 -0.89 -10.12 6.29
CA CYS A 225 0.15 -9.97 7.30
C CYS A 225 0.26 -8.56 7.90
N TYR A 226 0.95 -8.48 9.04
CA TYR A 226 1.45 -7.26 9.67
C TYR A 226 2.99 -7.32 9.83
N HIS A 227 3.66 -6.20 10.13
CA HIS A 227 5.13 -6.16 10.17
C HIS A 227 5.83 -7.04 11.23
N HIS A 228 5.09 -7.61 12.19
CA HIS A 228 5.66 -8.63 13.08
C HIS A 228 5.91 -9.97 12.37
N GLU A 229 5.42 -10.10 11.14
CA GLU A 229 5.55 -11.25 10.25
C GLU A 229 6.53 -10.98 9.11
N ASP A 230 7.31 -9.89 9.15
CA ASP A 230 8.29 -9.59 8.09
C ASP A 230 9.37 -10.68 8.01
N ALA A 231 9.65 -11.16 6.80
CA ALA A 231 10.64 -12.18 6.51
C ALA A 231 12.09 -11.67 6.64
N ALA A 232 13.00 -12.59 6.94
CA ALA A 232 14.42 -12.36 7.11
C ALA A 232 15.25 -13.55 6.59
N VAL A 233 16.52 -13.26 6.30
CA VAL A 233 17.48 -14.23 5.77
C VAL A 233 18.88 -14.01 6.35
N THR A 234 19.67 -15.07 6.39
CA THR A 234 21.13 -15.00 6.46
C THR A 234 21.72 -15.75 5.28
N CYS A 235 22.63 -15.11 4.55
CA CYS A 235 23.29 -15.63 3.37
C CYS A 235 24.70 -16.13 3.68
N GLU A 236 25.22 -17.04 2.89
CA GLU A 236 26.63 -17.43 2.92
C GLU A 236 27.42 -16.66 1.86
N ASN A 237 28.66 -16.28 2.17
CA ASN A 237 29.54 -15.68 1.18
C ASN A 237 29.66 -16.59 -0.04
N ALA A 238 29.75 -15.98 -1.22
CA ALA A 238 30.20 -16.72 -2.39
C ALA A 238 31.57 -17.33 -2.07
N THR A 239 31.67 -18.66 -2.08
CA THR A 239 32.97 -19.31 -2.04
C THR A 239 33.75 -18.80 -3.23
N GLN A 240 34.72 -17.91 -3.03
CA GLN A 240 35.73 -17.64 -4.04
C GLN A 240 36.34 -19.01 -4.36
N GLY A 241 36.16 -19.47 -5.60
CA GLY A 241 36.74 -20.72 -6.03
C GLY A 241 38.21 -20.72 -5.64
N LYS A 242 38.62 -21.70 -4.83
CA LYS A 242 40.05 -21.99 -4.65
C LYS A 242 40.58 -22.33 -6.04
N PHE A 243 41.15 -21.35 -6.73
CA PHE A 243 42.05 -21.62 -7.84
C PHE A 243 43.28 -22.29 -7.22
N HIS A 244 43.33 -23.61 -7.33
CA HIS A 244 44.58 -24.34 -7.16
C HIS A 244 45.46 -23.97 -8.37
N PHE A 245 46.50 -23.18 -8.13
CA PHE A 245 47.64 -23.05 -9.02
C PHE A 245 48.50 -24.30 -8.96
#